data_AF-A0A1L3JDW6-F1
#
_entry.id   AF-A0A1L3JDW6-F1
#
_cell.length_a   1.000
_cell.length_b   1.000
_cell.length_c   1.000
_cell.angle_alpha   90.00
_cell.angle_beta   90.00
_cell.angle_gamma   90.00
#
_symmetry.space_group_name_H-M   'P 1'
#
loop_
_entity.id
_entity.type
_entity.pdbx_description
1 polymer ?
#
loop_
_entity_poly.entity_id
_entity_poly.type
_entity_poly.pdbx_seq_one_letter_code
_entity_poly.pdbx_strand_id
1 'polypeptide(L)' 'MTEEEKEALAKNRFFLLGIVRLVGAIFAMVGLAIIFNGFANQPKIVGYGLFINGMIGFAILPMMIAKKWKNDNQHKD' A
#
# COMPACT_ATOMS: atom_id res chain seq x y z
N MET A 1 -11.15 24.55 10.96
CA MET A 1 -11.61 23.31 10.31
C MET A 1 -13.00 23.02 10.81
N THR A 2 -13.98 23.02 9.91
CA THR A 2 -15.35 22.60 10.24
C THR A 2 -15.38 21.08 10.45
N GLU A 3 -16.39 20.57 11.16
CA GLU A 3 -16.48 19.13 11.45
C GLU A 3 -16.61 18.28 10.16
N GLU A 4 -17.27 18.81 9.13
CA GLU A 4 -17.37 18.18 7.80
C GLU A 4 -15.99 17.95 7.14
N GLU A 5 -15.05 18.89 7.28
CA GLU A 5 -13.70 18.76 6.73
C GLU A 5 -12.90 17.65 7.43
N LYS A 6 -13.09 17.47 8.74
CA LYS A 6 -12.43 16.41 9.52
C LYS A 6 -12.95 15.04 9.15
N GLU A 7 -14.27 14.91 8.97
CA GLU A 7 -14.89 13.65 8.52
C GLU A 7 -14.46 13.25 7.11
N ALA A 8 -14.42 14.22 6.18
CA ALA A 8 -13.95 14.00 4.82
C ALA A 8 -12.48 13.52 4.81
N LEU A 9 -11.63 14.13 5.65
CA LEU A 9 -10.24 13.72 5.81
C LEU A 9 -10.12 12.30 6.37
N ALA A 10 -10.89 11.95 7.41
CA ALA A 10 -10.88 10.61 7.99
C ALA A 10 -11.31 9.52 6.99
N LYS A 11 -12.36 9.78 6.21
CA LYS A 11 -12.82 8.87 5.15
C LYS A 11 -11.76 8.67 4.05
N ASN A 12 -11.15 9.76 3.59
CA ASN A 12 -10.12 9.69 2.57
C ASN A 12 -8.89 8.89 3.04
N ARG A 13 -8.50 9.08 4.31
CA ARG A 13 -7.41 8.34 4.95
C ARG A 13 -7.67 6.83 4.98
N PHE A 14 -8.88 6.44 5.39
CA PHE A 14 -9.28 5.04 5.44
C PHE A 14 -9.31 4.40 4.05
N PHE A 15 -9.85 5.11 3.06
CA PHE A 15 -9.94 4.64 1.68
C PHE A 15 -8.55 4.43 1.04
N LEU A 16 -7.64 5.40 1.21
CA LEU A 16 -6.26 5.31 0.72
C LEU A 16 -5.51 4.13 1.33
N LEU A 17 -5.62 3.91 2.65
CA LEU A 17 -4.99 2.77 3.33
C LEU A 17 -5.53 1.43 2.80
N GLY A 18 -6.84 1.35 2.55
CA GLY A 18 -7.48 0.17 1.96
C GLY A 18 -6.96 -0.13 0.55
N ILE A 19 -6.92 0.87 -0.33
CA ILE A 19 -6.42 0.70 -1.70
C ILE A 19 -4.95 0.28 -1.71
N VAL A 20 -4.09 0.96 -0.95
CA VAL A 20 -2.66 0.65 -0.90
C VAL A 20 -2.43 -0.79 -0.45
N ARG A 21 -3.19 -1.27 0.54
CA ARG A 21 -3.13 -2.67 0.97
C ARG A 21 -3.63 -3.62 -0.12
N LEU A 22 -4.78 -3.36 -0.74
CA LEU A 22 -5.31 -4.23 -1.80
C LEU A 22 -4.33 -4.34 -2.98
N VAL A 23 -3.80 -3.20 -3.42
CA VAL A 23 -2.81 -3.15 -4.50
C VAL A 23 -1.55 -3.91 -4.11
N GLY A 24 -0.99 -3.66 -2.93
CA GLY A 24 0.19 -4.39 -2.44
C GLY A 24 -0.03 -5.90 -2.34
N ALA A 25 -1.20 -6.33 -1.85
CA ALA A 25 -1.57 -7.74 -1.77
C ALA A 25 -1.69 -8.38 -3.17
N ILE A 26 -2.31 -7.68 -4.13
CA ILE A 26 -2.40 -8.13 -5.53
C ILE A 26 -1.00 -8.29 -6.12
N PHE A 27 -0.12 -7.29 -5.98
CA PHE A 27 1.26 -7.38 -6.46
C PHE A 27 2.03 -8.55 -5.82
N ALA A 28 1.85 -8.78 -4.51
CA ALA A 28 2.47 -9.91 -3.83
C ALA A 28 1.95 -11.25 -4.36
N MET A 29 0.63 -11.40 -4.52
CA MET A 29 0.02 -12.62 -5.06
C MET A 29 0.44 -12.88 -6.50
N VAL A 30 0.51 -11.86 -7.35
CA VAL A 30 0.97 -12.00 -8.74
C VAL A 30 2.45 -12.39 -8.77
N GLY A 31 3.28 -11.79 -7.92
CA GLY A 31 4.70 -12.16 -7.77
C GLY A 31 4.87 -13.64 -7.37
N LEU A 32 4.11 -14.11 -6.39
CA LEU A 32 4.08 -15.53 -6.00
C LEU A 32 3.61 -16.41 -7.16
N ALA A 33 2.55 -16.03 -7.87
CA ALA A 33 2.05 -16.80 -9.01
C ALA A 33 3.13 -16.97 -10.11
N ILE A 34 3.92 -15.92 -10.37
CA ILE A 34 5.06 -15.97 -11.30
C ILE A 34 6.16 -16.90 -10.77
N ILE A 35 6.50 -16.82 -9.48
CA ILE A 35 7.55 -17.66 -8.86
C ILE A 35 7.19 -19.15 -8.92
N PHE A 36 5.95 -19.50 -8.58
CA PHE A 36 5.51 -20.89 -8.43
C PHE A 36 5.14 -21.56 -9.75
N ASN A 37 4.48 -20.85 -10.67
CA ASN A 37 3.93 -21.45 -11.88
C ASN A 37 4.60 -20.96 -13.18
N GLY A 38 5.60 -20.07 -13.09
CA GLY A 38 6.25 -19.51 -14.29
C GLY A 38 5.23 -18.83 -15.21
N PHE A 39 4.42 -17.92 -14.66
CA PHE A 39 3.38 -17.24 -15.44
C PHE A 39 4.02 -16.47 -16.61
N ALA A 40 3.50 -16.66 -17.82
CA ALA A 40 3.92 -15.98 -19.05
C ALA A 40 5.41 -16.15 -19.43
N ASN A 41 6.05 -17.29 -19.14
CA ASN A 41 7.48 -17.53 -19.43
C ASN A 41 8.41 -16.49 -18.77
N GLN A 42 7.92 -15.75 -17.78
CA GLN A 42 8.73 -14.74 -17.11
C GLN A 42 9.78 -15.39 -16.21
N PRO A 43 11.02 -14.88 -16.23
CA PRO A 43 12.06 -15.39 -15.36
C PRO A 43 11.68 -15.13 -13.90
N LYS A 44 11.99 -16.10 -13.02
CA LYS A 44 11.65 -16.06 -11.58
C LYS A 44 12.09 -14.76 -10.89
N ILE A 45 13.16 -14.13 -11.38
CA ILE A 45 13.68 -12.84 -10.88
C ILE A 45 12.63 -11.73 -10.93
N VAL A 46 11.78 -11.71 -11.97
CA VAL A 46 10.68 -10.74 -12.11
C VAL A 46 9.61 -11.01 -11.06
N GLY A 47 9.28 -12.27 -10.83
CA GLY A 47 8.35 -12.68 -9.77
C GLY A 47 8.83 -12.28 -8.37
N TYR A 48 10.12 -12.46 -8.06
CA TYR A 48 10.71 -11.99 -6.80
C TYR A 48 10.66 -10.46 -6.66
N GLY A 49 11.02 -9.73 -7.72
CA GLY A 49 10.93 -8.27 -7.73
C GLY A 49 9.50 -7.77 -7.47
N LEU A 50 8.53 -8.38 -8.15
CA LEU A 50 7.11 -8.04 -7.99
C LEU A 50 6.59 -8.38 -6.59
N PHE A 51 6.98 -9.53 -6.05
CA PHE A 51 6.59 -9.98 -4.72
C PHE A 51 7.13 -9.04 -3.64
N ILE A 52 8.41 -8.69 -3.69
CA ILE A 52 9.04 -7.76 -2.76
C ILE A 52 8.37 -6.38 -2.85
N ASN A 53 8.13 -5.88 -4.06
CA ASN A 53 7.46 -4.60 -4.24
C ASN A 53 6.02 -4.62 -3.70
N GLY A 54 5.29 -5.71 -3.92
CA GLY A 54 3.95 -5.91 -3.36
C GLY A 54 3.96 -5.95 -1.83
N MET A 55 4.93 -6.64 -1.22
CA MET A 55 5.11 -6.65 0.23
C MET A 55 5.45 -5.27 0.80
N ILE A 56 6.32 -4.52 0.14
CA ILE A 56 6.65 -3.14 0.54
C ILE A 56 5.39 -2.26 0.43
N GLY A 57 4.64 -2.38 -0.67
CA GLY A 57 3.38 -1.67 -0.85
C GLY A 57 2.32 -2.05 0.18
N PHE A 58 2.25 -3.31 0.58
CA PHE A 58 1.28 -3.82 1.54
C PHE A 58 1.61 -3.45 2.99
N ALA A 59 2.90 -3.46 3.37
CA ALA A 59 3.33 -3.30 4.76
C ALA A 59 3.97 -1.94 5.05
N ILE A 60 4.87 -1.45 4.19
CA ILE A 60 5.67 -0.25 4.43
C ILE A 60 4.90 1.02 4.06
N LEU A 61 4.30 1.08 2.85
CA LEU A 61 3.56 2.25 2.40
C LEU A 61 2.42 2.69 3.36
N PRO A 62 1.53 1.80 3.84
CA PRO A 62 0.48 2.24 4.76
C PRO A 62 1.03 2.72 6.10
N MET A 63 2.16 2.17 6.54
CA MET A 63 2.83 2.58 7.77
C MET A 63 3.47 3.98 7.62
N MET A 64 4.07 4.26 6.46
CA MET A 64 4.61 5.58 6.12
C MET A 64 3.49 6.63 6.01
N ILE A 65 2.40 6.31 5.32
CA ILE A 65 1.24 7.19 5.16
C ILE A 65 0.63 7.52 6.52
N ALA A 66 0.43 6.51 7.38
CA ALA A 66 -0.08 6.70 8.74
C ALA A 66 0.86 7.57 9.60
N LYS A 67 2.18 7.35 9.52
CA LYS A 67 3.18 8.21 10.20
C LYS A 67 3.13 9.65 9.72
N LYS A 68 2.99 9.87 8.41
CA LYS A 68 2.98 11.22 7.83
C LYS A 68 1.78 12.03 8.31
N TRP A 69 0.61 11.41 8.43
CA TRP A 69 -0.58 12.06 8.98
C TRP A 69 -0.48 12.37 10.49
N LYS A 70 0.27 11.56 11.24
CA LYS A 70 0.56 11.86 12.65
C LYS A 70 1.45 13.11 12.79
N ASN A 71 2.40 13.31 11.88
CA ASN A 71 3.28 14.49 11.89
C ASN A 71 2.60 15.76 11.36
N ASP A 72 1.72 15.64 10.37
CA ASP A 72 0.95 16.78 9.83
C ASP A 72 0.00 17.39 10.88
N ASN A 73 -0.58 16.54 11.74
CA ASN A 73 -1.40 16.99 12.85
C ASN A 73 -0.61 17.70 13.98
N GLN A 74 0.72 17.63 14.01
CA GLN A 74 1.57 18.24 15.06
C GLN A 74 2.13 19.62 14.65
N HIS A 75 1.97 20.03 13.38
CA HIS A 75 2.49 21.31 12.88
C HIS A 75 1.40 22.41 12.83
N LYS A 76 0.23 22.14 13.41
CA LYS A 76 -0.89 23.09 13.53
C LYS A 76 -1.21 23.49 14.97
N ASP A 77 -0.34 23.10 15.91
CA ASP A 77 -0.46 23.43 17.35
C ASP A 77 0.29 24.73 17.67
#